data_AF-A0A920RT39-F1
#
_entry.id   AF-A0A920RT39-F1
#
_cell.length_a   1.000
_cell.length_b   1.000
_cell.length_c   1.000
_cell.angle_alpha   90.00
_cell.angle_beta   90.00
_cell.angle_gamma   90.00
#
_symmetry.space_group_name_H-M   'P 1'
#
loop_
_entity.id
_entity.type
_entity.pdbx_description
1 polymer ?
#
loop_
_entity_poly.entity_id
_entity_poly.type
_entity_poly.pdbx_seq_one_letter_code
_entity_poly.pdbx_strand_id
1 'polypeptide(L)' 'MLIRRLTFFSGCFAFIVVALGAWTRLADAVGCPDWPGCYGFVTLPVNPDEIDLANSRFPDSPYELAKAYPKWCIDTLLQL' A
#
# COMPACT_ATOMS: atom_id res chain seq x y z
N MET A 1 16.79 -8.07 31.42
CA MET A 1 15.35 -8.15 31.06
C MET A 1 14.97 -7.30 29.85
N LEU A 2 15.54 -6.10 29.65
CA LEU A 2 15.20 -5.21 28.53
C LEU A 2 15.43 -5.84 27.14
N ILE A 3 16.57 -6.51 26.94
CA ILE A 3 16.92 -7.17 25.66
C ILE A 3 15.88 -8.25 25.30
N ARG A 4 15.42 -9.06 26.25
CA ARG A 4 14.39 -10.09 26.02
C ARG A 4 13.05 -9.50 25.57
N ARG A 5 12.69 -8.31 26.09
CA ARG A 5 11.47 -7.60 25.68
C ARG A 5 11.62 -7.02 24.26
N LEU A 6 12.78 -6.45 23.94
CA LEU A 6 13.09 -5.90 22.62
C LEU A 6 13.11 -6.99 21.54
N THR A 7 13.69 -8.16 21.81
CA THR A 7 13.71 -9.29 20.87
C THR A 7 12.31 -9.79 20.57
N PHE A 8 11.46 -9.93 21.60
CA PHE A 8 10.07 -10.33 21.40
C PHE A 8 9.30 -9.30 20.57
N PHE A 9 9.46 -8.00 20.89
CA PHE A 9 8.79 -6.92 20.18
C PHE A 9 9.22 -6.83 18.71
N SER A 10 10.51 -6.99 18.45
CA SER A 10 11.06 -7.02 17.09
C SER A 10 10.55 -8.21 16.29
N GLY A 11 10.48 -9.40 16.90
CA GLY A 11 9.91 -10.59 16.25
C GLY A 11 8.43 -10.44 15.91
N CYS A 12 7.63 -9.91 16.84
CA CYS A 12 6.21 -9.61 16.59
C CYS A 12 6.05 -8.57 15.47
N PHE A 13 6.84 -7.51 15.49
CA PHE A 13 6.80 -6.48 14.45
C PHE A 13 7.17 -7.04 13.07
N ALA A 14 8.22 -7.86 13.00
CA ALA A 14 8.63 -8.53 11.77
C ALA A 14 7.51 -9.45 11.23
N PHE A 15 6.86 -10.21 12.10
CA PHE A 15 5.74 -11.07 11.72
C PHE A 15 4.57 -10.26 11.13
N ILE A 16 4.22 -9.13 11.74
CA ILE A 16 3.17 -8.23 11.24
C ILE A 16 3.53 -7.69 9.85
N VAL A 17 4.77 -7.23 9.65
CA VAL A 17 5.22 -6.69 8.35
C VAL A 17 5.19 -7.76 7.26
N VAL A 18 5.62 -8.99 7.57
CA VAL A 18 5.57 -10.11 6.62
C VAL A 18 4.12 -10.48 6.27
N ALA A 19 3.23 -10.54 7.25
CA ALA A 19 1.81 -10.84 7.03
C ALA A 19 1.14 -9.76 6.17
N LEU A 20 1.42 -8.47 6.44
CA LEU A 20 0.92 -7.36 5.62
C LEU A 20 1.48 -7.41 4.18
N GLY A 21 2.76 -7.75 4.01
CA GLY A 21 3.36 -7.91 2.67
C GLY A 21 2.81 -9.10 1.88
N ALA A 22 2.45 -10.20 2.56
CA ALA A 22 1.74 -11.30 1.94
C ALA A 22 0.32 -10.88 1.53
N TRP A 23 -0.38 -10.16 2.41
CA TRP A 23 -1.73 -9.65 2.15
C TRP A 23 -1.79 -8.76 0.91
N THR A 24 -0.86 -7.82 0.75
CA THR A 24 -0.83 -6.92 -0.42
C THR A 24 -0.61 -7.68 -1.74
N ARG A 25 0.15 -8.78 -1.71
CA ARG A 25 0.31 -9.67 -2.87
C ARG A 25 -0.96 -10.45 -3.21
N LEU A 26 -1.66 -10.99 -2.22
CA LEU A 26 -2.93 -11.69 -2.46
C LEU A 26 -4.04 -10.76 -2.94
N ALA A 27 -4.04 -9.51 -2.48
CA ALA A 27 -5.06 -8.53 -2.83
C ALA A 27 -4.85 -7.84 -4.18
N ASP A 28 -3.81 -8.21 -4.93
CA ASP A 28 -3.37 -7.57 -6.18
C ASP A 28 -3.28 -6.03 -6.08
N ALA A 29 -3.02 -5.56 -4.87
CA ALA A 29 -2.89 -4.14 -4.57
C ALA A 29 -1.48 -3.72 -4.99
N VAL A 30 -1.34 -3.30 -6.26
CA VAL A 30 -0.13 -2.65 -6.72
C VAL A 30 -0.06 -1.29 -6.03
N GLY A 31 0.81 -1.19 -5.03
CA GLY A 31 1.12 0.08 -4.39
C GLY A 31 1.59 1.10 -5.41
N CYS A 32 1.40 2.38 -5.11
CA CYS A 32 1.87 3.44 -5.99
C CYS A 32 3.38 3.29 -6.27
N PRO A 33 3.85 3.62 -7.49
CA PRO A 33 5.23 3.41 -7.91
C PRO A 33 6.24 4.21 -7.06
N ASP A 34 5.78 5.27 -6.39
CA ASP A 34 6.60 6.12 -5.54
C ASP A 34 6.09 6.08 -4.10
N TRP A 35 6.93 5.63 -3.17
CA TRP A 35 6.73 5.87 -1.73
C TRP A 35 7.65 7.02 -1.33
N PRO A 36 7.23 8.04 -0.55
CA PRO A 36 6.04 8.18 0.30
C PRO A 36 4.81 8.85 -0.35
N GLY A 37 4.87 9.13 -1.65
CA GLY A 37 3.77 9.74 -2.39
C GLY A 37 2.88 8.72 -3.09
N CYS A 38 2.19 9.18 -4.13
CA CYS A 38 1.51 8.33 -5.10
C CYS A 38 1.47 9.04 -6.45
N TYR A 39 2.17 8.50 -7.46
CA TYR A 39 2.21 9.06 -8.83
C TYR A 39 2.65 10.54 -8.90
N GLY A 40 3.66 10.92 -8.08
CA GLY A 40 4.13 12.30 -7.98
C GLY A 40 3.24 13.26 -7.17
N PHE A 41 2.20 12.74 -6.51
CA PHE A 41 1.37 13.50 -5.57
C PHE A 41 1.64 13.08 -4.12
N VAL A 42 1.41 13.96 -3.15
CA VAL A 42 1.53 13.65 -1.71
C VAL A 42 0.38 12.76 -1.23
N THR A 43 -0.78 12.89 -1.87
CA THR A 43 -1.99 12.12 -1.60
C THR A 43 -2.46 11.41 -2.86
N LEU A 44 -3.28 10.39 -2.70
CA LEU A 44 -3.87 9.66 -3.82
C LEU A 44 -4.69 10.63 -4.71
N PRO A 45 -4.39 10.77 -6.01
CA PRO A 45 -5.15 11.64 -6.90
C PRO A 45 -6.55 11.07 -7.15
N VAL A 46 -7.59 11.83 -6.83
CA VAL A 46 -9.00 11.39 -7.00
C VAL A 46 -9.69 12.15 -8.13
N ASN A 47 -9.16 13.32 -8.49
CA ASN A 47 -9.70 14.16 -9.54
C ASN A 47 -9.28 13.65 -10.93
N PRO A 48 -10.16 13.69 -11.94
CA PRO A 48 -9.84 13.21 -13.28
C PRO A 48 -8.64 13.92 -13.90
N ASP A 49 -8.51 15.24 -13.70
CA ASP A 49 -7.38 16.02 -14.23
C ASP A 49 -6.03 15.58 -13.64
N GLU A 50 -6.01 15.22 -12.35
CA GLU A 50 -4.82 14.71 -11.66
C GLU A 50 -4.47 13.28 -12.10
N ILE A 51 -5.50 12.49 -12.42
CA ILE A 51 -5.36 11.12 -12.94
C ILE A 51 -4.75 11.14 -14.34
N ASP A 52 -5.21 12.03 -15.22
CA ASP A 52 -4.65 12.18 -16.57
C ASP A 52 -3.19 12.65 -16.52
N LEU A 53 -2.87 13.53 -15.57
CA LEU A 53 -1.50 13.97 -15.30
C LEU A 53 -0.63 12.83 -14.75
N ALA A 54 -1.17 11.99 -13.86
CA ALA A 54 -0.50 10.79 -13.36
C ALA A 54 -0.20 9.79 -14.49
N ASN A 55 -1.20 9.48 -15.32
CA ASN A 55 -1.06 8.60 -16.48
C ASN A 55 -0.04 9.13 -17.50
N SER A 56 0.00 10.44 -17.69
CA SER A 56 0.98 11.08 -18.58
C SER A 56 2.41 11.00 -18.05
N ARG A 57 2.60 11.01 -16.73
CA ARG A 57 3.92 10.93 -16.08
C ARG A 57 4.42 9.50 -15.91
N PHE A 58 3.51 8.55 -15.72
CA PHE A 58 3.83 7.14 -15.46
C PHE A 58 3.16 6.23 -16.52
N PRO A 59 3.64 6.27 -17.78
CA PRO A 59 3.02 5.51 -18.87
C PRO A 59 3.19 3.98 -18.71
N ASP A 60 4.24 3.53 -18.02
CA ASP A 60 4.51 2.10 -17.79
C ASP A 60 3.61 1.48 -16.71
N SER A 61 2.95 2.30 -15.89
CA SER A 61 2.07 1.86 -14.80
C SER A 61 0.80 2.73 -14.80
N PRO A 62 -0.23 2.36 -15.58
CA PRO A 62 -1.45 3.16 -15.67
C PRO A 62 -2.18 3.23 -14.32
N TYR A 63 -2.76 4.38 -14.04
CA TYR A 63 -3.48 4.64 -12.80
C TYR A 63 -4.81 3.87 -12.75
N GLU A 64 -4.93 2.98 -11.76
CA GLU A 64 -6.16 2.23 -11.49
C GLU A 64 -6.66 2.51 -10.07
N LEU A 65 -7.77 3.25 -9.94
CA LEU A 65 -8.38 3.60 -8.65
C LEU A 65 -8.64 2.38 -7.76
N ALA A 66 -9.05 1.27 -8.37
CA ALA A 66 -9.37 0.03 -7.67
C ALA A 66 -8.14 -0.62 -7.01
N LYS A 67 -6.94 -0.44 -7.60
CA LYS A 67 -5.68 -0.96 -7.07
C LYS A 67 -4.96 0.04 -6.17
N ALA A 68 -5.12 1.34 -6.44
CA ALA A 68 -4.43 2.41 -5.73
C ALA A 68 -5.09 2.78 -4.38
N TYR A 69 -6.37 2.45 -4.17
CA TYR A 69 -7.06 2.67 -2.90
C TYR A 69 -7.32 1.35 -2.14
N PRO A 70 -6.51 1.01 -1.13
CA PRO A 70 -6.60 -0.26 -0.42
C PRO A 70 -7.78 -0.35 0.56
N LYS A 71 -8.77 0.55 0.52
CA LYS A 71 -9.96 0.43 1.41
C LYS A 71 -10.60 -0.96 1.29
N TRP A 72 -10.60 -1.52 0.08
CA TRP A 72 -11.17 -2.83 -0.20
C TRP A 72 -10.34 -3.96 0.45
N CYS A 73 -9.03 -3.77 0.60
CA CYS A 73 -8.15 -4.71 1.33
C CYS A 73 -8.46 -4.75 2.82
N ILE A 74 -8.83 -3.60 3.41
CA ILE A 74 -9.18 -3.52 4.84
C ILE A 74 -10.58 -4.10 5.06
N ASP A 75 -11.53 -3.84 4.16
CA ASP A 75 -12.89 -4.41 4.26
C ASP A 75 -12.88 -5.94 4.13
N THR A 76 -12.01 -6.52 3.31
CA THR A 76 -11.87 -7.98 3.15
C THR A 76 -11.31 -8.65 4.42
N LEU A 77 -10.53 -7.95 5.25
CA LEU A 77 -10.08 -8.44 6.58
C LEU A 77 -11.20 -8.47 7.62
N LEU A 78 -12.25 -7.65 7.45
CA LEU A 78 -13.38 -7.54 8.40
C LEU A 78 -14.56 -8.44 8.02
N GLN A 79 -14.49 -9.11 6.87
CA GLN A 79 -15.45 -10.14 6.42
C GLN A 79 -14.91 -11.58 6.58
N LEU A 80 -13.85 -11.76 7.37
CA LEU A 80 -13.37 -13.05 7.89
C LEU A 80 -13.59 -13.13 9.41
#